data_AF-A0A1W1DN76-F1
#
_entry.id   AF-A0A1W1DN76-F1
#
_cell.length_a   1.000
_cell.length_b   1.000
_cell.length_c   1.000
_cell.angle_alpha   90.00
_cell.angle_beta   90.00
_cell.angle_gamma   90.00
#
_symmetry.space_group_name_H-M   'P 1'
#
loop_
_entity.id
_entity.type
_entity.pdbx_description
1 polymer ?
#
loop_
_entity_poly.entity_id
_entity_poly.type
_entity_poly.pdbx_seq_one_letter_code
_entity_poly.pdbx_strand_id
1 'polypeptide(L)'
;MRNIRIQALENLEKYNISTTLVCAIRKGMNDDEVGEIIEYAQQWRCVRGVTFQPIQDAGRNENETKEQRITLSEIRNSIINADNPFEDADMIPLPCHPEHISIGYALKAPGKLVPVTGMLPKEILLQGTTNTIAFEKNPALKAAFLELFSLDACSEKTTNQLQTLLCCLPTIDAEEMSYENVFRVVIMSFMDQYDFDIGSIKRSCTHFVEPNGKIYPFETYNLFYREKLKSTLALTNN
;
A
#
# COMPACT_ATOMS: atom_id res chain seq x y z
N MET A 1 22.18 8.66 9.86
CA MET A 1 20.85 7.99 9.89
C MET A 1 20.82 6.64 9.18
N ARG A 2 21.47 6.45 8.02
CA ARG A 2 21.46 5.17 7.27
C ARG A 2 21.83 3.95 8.11
N ASN A 3 22.91 4.02 8.90
CA ASN A 3 23.36 2.90 9.74
C ASN A 3 22.31 2.47 10.78
N ILE A 4 21.50 3.40 11.32
CA ILE A 4 20.45 3.08 12.28
C ILE A 4 19.31 2.31 11.60
N ARG A 5 18.93 2.71 10.37
CA ARG A 5 17.88 2.02 9.60
C ARG A 5 18.30 0.61 9.21
N ILE A 6 19.56 0.44 8.79
CA ILE A 6 20.12 -0.88 8.49
C ILE A 6 20.15 -1.75 9.74
N GLN A 7 20.65 -1.22 10.86
CA GLN A 7 20.67 -1.98 12.13
C GLN A 7 19.27 -2.38 12.60
N ALA A 8 18.28 -1.51 12.43
CA ALA A 8 16.89 -1.83 12.74
C ALA A 8 16.38 -2.96 11.84
N LEU A 9 16.67 -2.92 10.54
CA LEU A 9 16.28 -3.96 9.60
C LEU A 9 16.96 -5.30 9.90
N GLU A 10 18.25 -5.31 10.24
CA GLU A 10 18.97 -6.51 10.69
C GLU A 10 18.35 -7.13 11.96
N ASN A 11 17.90 -6.28 12.89
CA ASN A 11 17.22 -6.76 14.09
C ASN A 11 15.84 -7.36 13.77
N LEU A 12 15.08 -6.74 12.86
CA LEU A 12 13.78 -7.25 12.39
C LEU A 12 13.96 -8.57 11.64
N GLU A 13 15.00 -8.67 10.81
CA GLU A 13 15.39 -9.86 10.07
C GLU A 13 15.72 -11.04 10.99
N LYS A 14 16.53 -10.77 12.04
CA LYS A 14 16.93 -11.78 13.04
C LYS A 14 15.73 -12.48 13.67
N TYR A 15 14.64 -11.76 13.90
CA TYR A 15 13.42 -12.29 14.53
C TYR A 15 12.26 -12.52 13.54
N ASN A 16 12.47 -12.35 12.23
CA ASN A 16 11.44 -12.43 11.19
C ASN A 16 10.19 -11.57 11.45
N ILE A 17 10.39 -10.38 12.00
CA ILE A 17 9.25 -9.50 12.31
C ILE A 17 8.73 -8.90 11.01
N SER A 18 7.49 -9.23 10.67
CA SER A 18 6.81 -8.72 9.47
C SER A 18 6.93 -7.20 9.36
N THR A 19 7.61 -6.74 8.31
CA THR A 19 7.93 -5.34 8.10
C THR A 19 7.52 -4.90 6.70
N THR A 20 7.04 -3.66 6.56
CA THR A 20 6.81 -3.01 5.27
C THR A 20 7.69 -1.77 5.20
N LEU A 21 8.43 -1.60 4.11
CA LEU A 21 9.21 -0.39 3.89
C LEU A 21 8.27 0.71 3.40
N VAL A 22 8.31 1.89 4.03
CA VAL A 22 7.53 3.04 3.60
C VAL A 22 8.47 4.10 3.06
N CYS A 23 8.31 4.44 1.79
CA CYS A 23 9.21 5.32 1.04
C CYS A 23 8.44 6.54 0.53
N ALA A 24 8.82 7.72 1.00
CA ALA A 24 8.32 8.98 0.46
C ALA A 24 9.01 9.27 -0.87
N ILE A 25 8.25 9.50 -1.94
CA ILE A 25 8.76 9.72 -3.29
C ILE A 25 8.52 11.18 -3.70
N ARG A 26 9.60 11.83 -4.16
CA ARG A 26 9.62 13.20 -4.67
C ARG A 26 10.23 13.20 -6.06
N LYS A 27 9.57 13.89 -6.98
CA LYS A 27 10.00 13.99 -8.37
C LYS A 27 11.33 14.73 -8.49
N GLY A 28 12.25 14.18 -9.28
CA GLY A 28 13.60 14.68 -9.47
C GLY A 28 14.53 14.47 -8.28
N MET A 29 14.13 13.67 -7.29
CA MET A 29 14.96 13.39 -6.10
C MET A 29 15.21 11.91 -5.90
N ASN A 30 14.17 11.07 -5.95
CA ASN A 30 14.27 9.63 -5.72
C ASN A 30 13.18 8.82 -6.46
N ASP A 31 12.55 9.41 -7.47
CA ASP A 31 11.53 8.78 -8.30
C ASP A 31 12.09 7.76 -9.30
N ASP A 32 13.39 7.82 -9.55
CA ASP A 32 14.19 6.84 -10.30
C ASP A 32 14.60 5.62 -9.47
N GLU A 33 14.65 5.72 -8.14
CA GLU A 33 15.05 4.64 -7.23
C GLU A 33 13.93 3.60 -6.96
N VAL A 34 12.72 3.78 -7.51
CA VAL A 34 11.54 2.95 -7.21
C VAL A 34 11.80 1.46 -7.46
N GLY A 35 12.43 1.11 -8.59
CA GLY A 35 12.80 -0.27 -8.92
C GLY A 35 13.82 -0.85 -7.96
N GLU A 36 14.90 -0.11 -7.69
CA GLU A 36 15.97 -0.53 -6.78
C GLU A 36 15.44 -0.75 -5.35
N ILE A 37 14.45 0.01 -4.91
CA ILE A 37 13.81 -0.16 -3.61
C ILE A 37 13.03 -1.49 -3.55
N ILE A 38 12.33 -1.87 -4.62
CA ILE A 38 11.63 -3.17 -4.70
C ILE A 38 12.66 -4.32 -4.66
N GLU A 39 13.73 -4.21 -5.44
CA GLU A 39 14.81 -5.21 -5.44
C GLU A 39 15.45 -5.32 -4.06
N TYR A 40 15.79 -4.19 -3.43
CA TYR A 40 16.35 -4.18 -2.08
C TYR A 40 15.41 -4.83 -1.08
N ALA A 41 14.11 -4.53 -1.12
CA ALA A 41 13.10 -5.12 -0.24
C ALA A 41 12.97 -6.64 -0.42
N GLN A 42 13.20 -7.17 -1.62
CA GLN A 42 13.11 -8.60 -1.89
C GLN A 42 14.23 -9.40 -1.19
N GLN A 43 15.38 -8.76 -0.91
CA GLN A 43 16.54 -9.40 -0.29
C GLN A 43 16.33 -9.76 1.19
N TRP A 44 15.39 -9.10 1.87
CA TRP A 44 15.16 -9.27 3.31
C TRP A 44 14.01 -10.21 3.59
N ARG A 45 14.24 -11.29 4.32
CA ARG A 45 13.18 -12.25 4.63
C ARG A 45 12.06 -11.62 5.44
N CYS A 46 12.32 -10.67 6.35
CA CYS A 46 11.32 -10.00 7.18
C CYS A 46 10.45 -8.97 6.43
N VAL A 47 10.89 -8.51 5.25
CA VAL A 47 10.17 -7.50 4.47
C VAL A 47 9.08 -8.16 3.63
N ARG A 48 7.83 -7.78 3.90
CA ARG A 48 6.59 -8.24 3.25
C ARG A 48 6.13 -7.31 2.13
N GLY A 49 6.88 -6.25 1.84
CA GLY A 49 6.48 -5.31 0.80
C GLY A 49 7.01 -3.90 0.98
N VAL A 50 6.63 -3.06 0.02
CA VAL A 50 6.97 -1.64 -0.05
C VAL A 50 5.69 -0.82 -0.24
N THR A 51 5.58 0.28 0.50
CA THR A 51 4.58 1.32 0.28
C THR A 51 5.28 2.59 -0.18
N PHE A 52 5.05 2.97 -1.43
CA PHE A 52 5.44 4.25 -1.99
C PHE A 52 4.38 5.30 -1.67
N GLN A 53 4.83 6.40 -1.08
CA GLN A 53 3.99 7.53 -0.73
C GLN A 53 4.47 8.76 -1.48
N PRO A 54 3.73 9.26 -2.49
CA PRO A 54 4.02 10.58 -3.03
C PRO A 54 4.12 11.61 -1.91
N ILE A 55 5.06 12.56 -2.04
CA ILE A 55 5.11 13.67 -1.09
C ILE A 55 3.79 14.44 -1.10
N GLN A 56 3.31 14.76 0.09
CA GLN A 56 2.14 15.60 0.31
C GLN A 56 2.61 16.99 0.75
N ASP A 57 2.03 18.02 0.16
CA ASP A 57 2.28 19.39 0.59
C ASP A 57 1.37 19.80 1.75
N ALA A 58 1.73 19.36 2.96
CA ALA A 58 1.00 19.69 4.18
C ALA A 58 1.94 19.88 5.38
N GLY A 59 1.65 20.89 6.21
CA GLY A 59 2.40 21.19 7.42
C GLY A 59 3.52 22.21 7.22
N ARG A 60 4.73 21.93 7.72
CA ARG A 60 5.86 22.88 7.73
C ARG A 60 6.74 22.67 6.49
N ASN A 61 6.18 22.93 5.32
CA ASN A 61 6.91 22.92 4.06
C ASN A 61 7.13 24.37 3.61
N GLU A 62 8.38 24.83 3.58
CA GLU A 62 8.70 26.22 3.22
C GLU A 62 9.05 26.40 1.73
N ASN A 63 9.32 25.31 1.00
CA ASN A 63 9.91 25.37 -0.35
C ASN A 63 9.48 24.24 -1.31
N GLU A 64 8.33 23.59 -1.10
CA GLU A 64 7.85 22.59 -2.06
C GLU A 64 7.21 23.28 -3.27
N THR A 65 7.69 22.99 -4.48
CA THR A 65 7.13 23.52 -5.71
C THR A 65 6.26 22.47 -6.40
N LYS A 66 5.26 22.91 -7.17
CA LYS A 66 4.32 22.02 -7.86
C LYS A 66 5.05 21.02 -8.80
N GLU A 67 6.21 21.41 -9.31
CA GLU A 67 7.05 20.63 -10.23
C GLU A 67 7.69 19.41 -9.55
N GLN A 68 7.78 19.40 -8.22
CA GLN A 68 8.38 18.32 -7.43
C GLN A 68 7.35 17.27 -6.99
N ARG A 69 6.06 17.52 -7.27
CA ARG A 69 4.98 16.56 -7.07
C ARG A 69 5.14 15.40 -8.04
N ILE A 70 4.84 14.22 -7.53
CA ILE A 70 4.69 13.00 -8.32
C ILE A 70 3.29 12.45 -8.10
N THR A 71 2.66 12.00 -9.17
CA THR A 71 1.33 11.39 -9.12
C THR A 71 1.43 9.89 -8.85
N LEU A 72 0.32 9.30 -8.38
CA LEU A 72 0.21 7.84 -8.25
C LEU A 72 0.50 7.14 -9.58
N SER A 73 0.00 7.68 -10.70
CA SER A 73 0.21 7.12 -12.04
C SER A 73 1.67 7.18 -12.47
N GLU A 74 2.40 8.23 -12.14
CA GLU A 74 3.83 8.33 -12.42
C GLU A 74 4.64 7.29 -11.63
N ILE A 75 4.35 7.10 -10.34
CA ILE A 75 4.99 6.03 -9.55
C ILE A 75 4.63 4.65 -10.12
N ARG A 76 3.36 4.43 -10.49
CA ARG A 76 2.92 3.17 -11.10
C ARG A 76 3.68 2.88 -12.40
N ASN A 77 3.86 3.89 -13.24
CA ASN A 77 4.66 3.76 -14.46
C ASN A 77 6.14 3.52 -14.15
N SER A 78 6.69 4.14 -13.10
CA SER A 78 8.07 3.86 -12.66
C SER A 78 8.24 2.40 -12.24
N ILE A 79 7.27 1.84 -11.51
CA ILE A 79 7.26 0.41 -11.14
C ILE A 79 7.21 -0.48 -12.39
N ILE A 80 6.29 -0.24 -13.32
CA ILE A 80 6.08 -1.11 -14.49
C ILE A 80 7.27 -1.05 -15.46
N ASN A 81 7.98 0.08 -15.54
CA ASN A 81 9.11 0.25 -16.45
C ASN A 81 10.47 -0.10 -15.82
N ALA A 82 10.52 -0.32 -14.51
CA ALA A 82 11.75 -0.73 -13.82
C ALA A 82 12.04 -2.21 -14.02
N ASP A 83 13.30 -2.62 -13.81
CA ASP A 83 13.73 -4.03 -13.90
C ASP A 83 13.25 -4.83 -12.67
N ASN A 84 11.97 -5.18 -12.68
CA ASN A 84 11.30 -5.99 -11.67
C ASN A 84 10.11 -6.72 -12.33
N PRO A 85 9.53 -7.75 -11.68
CA PRO A 85 8.57 -8.61 -12.37
C PRO A 85 7.15 -8.02 -12.48
N PHE A 86 6.82 -6.91 -11.80
CA PHE A 86 5.46 -6.36 -11.80
C PHE A 86 5.12 -5.71 -13.14
N GLU A 87 4.01 -6.14 -13.76
CA GLU A 87 3.50 -5.58 -15.00
C GLU A 87 2.24 -4.73 -14.77
N ASP A 88 1.72 -4.13 -15.86
CA ASP A 88 0.50 -3.33 -15.85
C ASP A 88 -0.71 -4.07 -15.24
N ALA A 89 -0.83 -5.38 -15.55
CA ALA A 89 -1.92 -6.21 -15.03
C ALA A 89 -1.81 -6.46 -13.52
N ASP A 90 -0.62 -6.31 -12.92
CA ASP A 90 -0.39 -6.59 -11.51
C ASP A 90 -0.62 -5.38 -10.60
N MET A 91 -0.52 -4.17 -11.13
CA MET A 91 -0.74 -2.94 -10.38
C MET A 91 -2.17 -2.43 -10.60
N ILE A 92 -3.08 -2.84 -9.72
CA ILE A 92 -4.50 -2.52 -9.80
C ILE A 92 -4.89 -1.37 -8.86
N PRO A 93 -5.94 -0.60 -9.16
CA PRO A 93 -6.52 0.33 -8.20
C PRO A 93 -7.27 -0.42 -7.10
N LEU A 94 -7.17 0.06 -5.86
CA LEU A 94 -7.87 -0.57 -4.74
C LEU A 94 -9.35 -0.18 -4.73
N PRO A 95 -10.32 -1.12 -4.69
CA PRO A 95 -11.74 -0.78 -4.85
C PRO A 95 -12.32 0.21 -3.84
N CYS A 96 -11.77 0.27 -2.62
CA CYS A 96 -12.25 1.19 -1.60
C CYS A 96 -11.81 2.65 -1.84
N HIS A 97 -10.65 2.86 -2.46
CA HIS A 97 -10.11 4.19 -2.76
C HIS A 97 -9.28 4.18 -4.06
N PRO A 98 -9.92 3.90 -5.21
CA PRO A 98 -9.21 3.55 -6.45
C PRO A 98 -8.40 4.69 -7.06
N GLU A 99 -8.76 5.94 -6.74
CA GLU A 99 -8.07 7.14 -7.23
C GLU A 99 -6.78 7.43 -6.45
N HIS A 100 -6.67 6.90 -5.22
CA HIS A 100 -5.58 7.26 -4.31
C HIS A 100 -4.69 6.09 -3.91
N ILE A 101 -5.12 4.86 -4.18
CA ILE A 101 -4.42 3.65 -3.76
C ILE A 101 -4.33 2.66 -4.92
N SER A 102 -3.11 2.25 -5.23
CA SER A 102 -2.83 1.15 -6.15
C SER A 102 -2.02 0.08 -5.43
N ILE A 103 -2.32 -1.18 -5.71
CA ILE A 103 -1.69 -2.33 -5.06
C ILE A 103 -1.35 -3.41 -6.07
N GLY A 104 -0.23 -4.08 -5.84
CA GLY A 104 0.14 -5.33 -6.46
C GLY A 104 0.62 -6.32 -5.41
N TYR A 105 0.21 -7.57 -5.56
CA TYR A 105 0.64 -8.72 -4.78
C TYR A 105 1.53 -9.63 -5.61
N ALA A 106 2.59 -10.12 -4.97
CA ALA A 106 3.50 -11.11 -5.48
C ALA A 106 3.80 -12.18 -4.42
N LEU A 107 4.18 -13.35 -4.90
CA LEU A 107 4.75 -14.40 -4.08
C LEU A 107 6.26 -14.26 -4.05
N LYS A 108 6.80 -14.33 -2.84
CA LYS A 108 8.21 -14.26 -2.54
C LYS A 108 8.75 -15.65 -2.28
N ALA A 109 9.60 -16.09 -3.20
CA ALA A 109 10.45 -17.25 -3.07
C ALA A 109 11.92 -16.80 -2.96
N PRO A 110 12.84 -17.68 -2.50
CA PRO A 110 14.25 -17.33 -2.44
C PRO A 110 14.78 -16.82 -3.79
N GLY A 111 15.17 -15.54 -3.85
CA GLY A 111 15.71 -14.90 -5.05
C GLY A 111 14.71 -14.64 -6.18
N LYS A 112 13.40 -14.82 -5.95
CA LYS A 112 12.38 -14.60 -6.99
C LYS A 112 11.08 -14.02 -6.44
N LEU A 113 10.61 -12.96 -7.07
CA LEU A 113 9.25 -12.44 -6.91
C LEU A 113 8.39 -12.89 -8.10
N VAL A 114 7.18 -13.39 -7.81
CA VAL A 114 6.20 -13.81 -8.82
C VAL A 114 4.90 -13.03 -8.57
N PRO A 115 4.61 -11.98 -9.35
CA PRO A 115 3.34 -11.29 -9.28
C PRO A 115 2.18 -12.24 -9.53
N VAL A 116 1.13 -12.10 -8.74
CA VAL A 116 -0.07 -12.94 -8.82
C VAL A 116 -1.34 -12.14 -9.05
N THR A 117 -1.24 -10.82 -9.04
CA THR A 117 -2.42 -9.95 -9.14
C THR A 117 -2.99 -9.98 -10.55
N GLY A 118 -2.14 -9.93 -11.57
CA GLY A 118 -2.55 -10.04 -12.97
C GLY A 118 -3.04 -11.44 -13.37
N MET A 119 -2.79 -12.47 -12.54
CA MET A 119 -3.33 -13.81 -12.74
C MET A 119 -4.80 -13.91 -12.32
N LEU A 120 -5.30 -12.96 -11.53
CA LEU A 120 -6.70 -12.92 -11.14
C LEU A 120 -7.56 -12.42 -12.32
N PRO A 121 -8.74 -13.03 -12.57
CA PRO A 121 -9.61 -12.58 -13.65
C PRO A 121 -10.01 -11.11 -13.47
N LYS A 122 -9.95 -10.33 -14.56
CA LYS A 122 -10.20 -8.88 -14.56
C LYS A 122 -11.59 -8.53 -14.03
N GLU A 123 -12.56 -9.43 -14.22
CA GLU A 123 -13.92 -9.30 -13.70
C GLU A 123 -13.95 -9.27 -12.18
N ILE A 124 -13.03 -9.98 -11.52
CA ILE A 124 -12.88 -10.00 -10.06
C ILE A 124 -12.26 -8.68 -9.58
N LEU A 125 -11.25 -8.18 -10.28
CA LEU A 125 -10.50 -6.98 -9.94
C LEU A 125 -11.32 -5.69 -10.11
N LEU A 126 -12.23 -5.65 -11.09
CA LEU A 126 -13.00 -4.47 -11.46
C LEU A 126 -14.38 -4.38 -10.79
N GLN A 127 -14.93 -5.46 -10.25
CA GLN A 127 -16.32 -5.51 -9.77
C GLN A 127 -16.42 -5.50 -8.24
N GLY A 128 -16.09 -4.37 -7.63
CA GLY A 128 -16.46 -4.11 -6.24
C GLY A 128 -17.98 -4.01 -5.98
N THR A 129 -18.87 -4.12 -6.99
CA THR A 129 -20.29 -3.76 -6.76
C THR A 129 -21.41 -4.44 -7.59
N THR A 130 -21.21 -5.29 -8.62
CA THR A 130 -22.41 -5.80 -9.36
C THR A 130 -22.26 -7.15 -10.09
N ASN A 131 -23.18 -8.05 -9.74
CA ASN A 131 -23.73 -9.22 -10.46
C ASN A 131 -22.98 -9.79 -11.67
N THR A 132 -22.15 -10.82 -11.43
CA THR A 132 -21.80 -11.80 -12.46
C THR A 132 -22.07 -13.23 -11.94
N ILE A 133 -22.76 -14.03 -12.75
CA ILE A 133 -23.31 -15.38 -12.48
C ILE A 133 -22.26 -16.42 -12.04
N ALA A 134 -20.96 -16.13 -12.21
CA ALA A 134 -19.87 -17.01 -11.76
C ALA A 134 -19.65 -16.97 -10.22
N PHE A 135 -19.99 -15.86 -9.55
CA PHE A 135 -19.74 -15.68 -8.12
C PHE A 135 -20.83 -16.22 -7.19
N GLU A 136 -22.05 -16.44 -7.70
CA GLU A 136 -23.10 -17.13 -6.92
C GLU A 136 -22.68 -18.55 -6.54
N LYS A 137 -21.77 -19.17 -7.29
CA LYS A 137 -21.30 -20.52 -7.03
C LYS A 137 -20.27 -20.63 -5.91
N ASN A 138 -19.57 -19.56 -5.53
CA ASN A 138 -18.59 -19.64 -4.43
C ASN A 138 -18.44 -18.33 -3.63
N PRO A 139 -19.32 -18.10 -2.64
CA PRO A 139 -19.29 -16.93 -1.74
C PRO A 139 -17.96 -16.75 -0.99
N ALA A 140 -17.26 -17.85 -0.70
CA ALA A 140 -15.98 -17.83 0.02
C ALA A 140 -14.87 -17.14 -0.77
N LEU A 141 -14.85 -17.30 -2.09
CA LEU A 141 -13.85 -16.68 -2.96
C LEU A 141 -14.05 -15.16 -3.08
N LYS A 142 -15.31 -14.72 -3.10
CA LYS A 142 -15.67 -13.29 -3.05
C LYS A 142 -15.30 -12.65 -1.71
N ALA A 143 -15.55 -13.35 -0.60
CA ALA A 143 -15.16 -12.88 0.73
C ALA A 143 -13.64 -12.80 0.87
N ALA A 144 -12.91 -13.84 0.44
CA ALA A 144 -11.46 -13.86 0.46
C ALA A 144 -10.84 -12.75 -0.41
N PHE A 145 -11.44 -12.45 -1.57
CA PHE A 145 -11.03 -11.32 -2.39
C PHE A 145 -11.26 -9.97 -1.68
N LEU A 146 -12.47 -9.72 -1.19
CA LEU A 146 -12.77 -8.46 -0.49
C LEU A 146 -11.91 -8.25 0.76
N GLU A 147 -11.62 -9.31 1.50
CA GLU A 147 -10.74 -9.25 2.65
C GLU A 147 -9.25 -9.08 2.25
N LEU A 148 -8.79 -9.74 1.18
CA LEU A 148 -7.40 -9.62 0.72
C LEU A 148 -7.09 -8.19 0.27
N PHE A 149 -8.02 -7.57 -0.45
CA PHE A 149 -7.93 -6.20 -0.96
C PHE A 149 -8.46 -5.16 0.05
N SER A 150 -8.59 -5.52 1.32
CA SER A 150 -8.72 -4.56 2.41
C SER A 150 -7.32 -4.21 2.94
N LEU A 151 -6.98 -2.92 3.02
CA LEU A 151 -5.65 -2.44 3.48
C LEU A 151 -5.24 -2.90 4.88
N ASP A 152 -6.19 -3.42 5.66
CA ASP A 152 -5.98 -3.99 6.99
C ASP A 152 -5.43 -5.43 6.97
N ALA A 153 -5.12 -5.97 5.79
CA ALA A 153 -4.58 -7.31 5.60
C ALA A 153 -3.10 -7.42 6.06
N CYS A 154 -2.85 -7.19 7.35
CA CYS A 154 -1.56 -7.31 8.06
C CYS A 154 -1.51 -8.57 8.95
N SER A 155 -1.98 -9.73 8.47
CA SER A 155 -2.01 -10.96 9.28
C SER A 155 -1.98 -12.26 8.46
N GLU A 156 -1.90 -13.41 9.14
CA GLU A 156 -2.05 -14.77 8.55
C GLU A 156 -3.31 -14.92 7.69
N LYS A 157 -4.35 -14.10 7.91
CA LYS A 157 -5.57 -14.08 7.09
C LYS A 157 -5.27 -13.77 5.63
N THR A 158 -4.34 -12.86 5.36
CA THR A 158 -3.90 -12.50 4.00
C THR A 158 -3.38 -13.73 3.25
N THR A 159 -2.60 -14.58 3.93
CA THR A 159 -2.05 -15.82 3.36
C THR A 159 -3.14 -16.81 3.05
N ASN A 160 -4.05 -17.06 4.00
CA ASN A 160 -5.13 -18.02 3.82
C ASN A 160 -6.06 -17.61 2.67
N GLN A 161 -6.32 -16.31 2.53
CA GLN A 161 -7.13 -15.75 1.44
C GLN A 161 -6.41 -15.83 0.11
N LEU A 162 -5.11 -15.51 0.08
CA LEU A 162 -4.31 -15.64 -1.13
C LEU A 162 -4.20 -17.11 -1.55
N GLN A 163 -3.96 -18.05 -0.63
CA GLN A 163 -4.02 -19.49 -0.89
C GLN A 163 -5.40 -19.92 -1.41
N THR A 164 -6.49 -19.39 -0.86
CA THR A 164 -7.85 -19.68 -1.34
C THR A 164 -8.08 -19.15 -2.76
N LEU A 165 -7.48 -18.01 -3.12
CA LEU A 165 -7.55 -17.46 -4.47
C LEU A 165 -6.63 -18.22 -5.44
N LEU A 166 -5.47 -18.68 -4.97
CA LEU A 166 -4.45 -19.39 -5.74
C LEU A 166 -4.74 -20.88 -5.91
N CYS A 167 -5.50 -21.53 -5.02
CA CYS A 167 -5.80 -22.98 -5.12
C CYS A 167 -6.61 -23.32 -6.39
N CYS A 168 -7.25 -22.33 -6.99
CA CYS A 168 -7.97 -22.45 -8.25
C CYS A 168 -7.14 -22.04 -9.48
N LEU A 169 -5.90 -21.56 -9.28
CA LEU A 169 -4.97 -21.20 -10.34
C LEU A 169 -3.99 -22.38 -10.55
N PRO A 170 -4.09 -23.11 -11.68
CA PRO A 170 -3.36 -24.38 -11.89
C PRO A 170 -1.83 -24.24 -11.99
N THR A 171 -1.30 -23.02 -11.91
CA THR A 171 0.10 -22.69 -12.21
C THR A 171 0.95 -22.52 -10.94
N ILE A 172 0.34 -22.45 -9.75
CA ILE A 172 1.05 -22.16 -8.49
C ILE A 172 0.65 -23.20 -7.45
N ASP A 173 1.62 -24.01 -7.03
CA ASP A 173 1.47 -24.91 -5.90
C ASP A 173 1.57 -24.09 -4.59
N ALA A 174 0.41 -23.88 -3.95
CA ALA A 174 0.28 -22.99 -2.80
C ALA A 174 0.21 -23.75 -1.45
N GLU A 175 0.35 -25.08 -1.46
CA GLU A 175 0.09 -25.94 -0.29
C GLU A 175 1.08 -25.71 0.88
N GLU A 176 2.27 -25.17 0.63
CA GLU A 176 3.28 -24.85 1.67
C GLU A 176 3.53 -23.34 1.86
N MET A 177 2.59 -22.47 1.44
CA MET A 177 2.78 -21.03 1.55
C MET A 177 2.51 -20.48 2.95
N SER A 178 3.41 -19.64 3.45
CA SER A 178 3.23 -18.89 4.69
C SER A 178 3.11 -17.38 4.40
N TYR A 179 2.71 -16.59 5.40
CA TYR A 179 2.65 -15.12 5.26
C TYR A 179 4.00 -14.49 4.88
N GLU A 180 5.10 -15.18 5.18
CA GLU A 180 6.44 -14.78 4.78
C GLU A 180 6.64 -14.71 3.27
N ASN A 181 5.86 -15.49 2.54
CA ASN A 181 5.91 -15.56 1.08
C ASN A 181 5.00 -14.52 0.42
N VAL A 182 4.28 -13.69 1.17
CA VAL A 182 3.46 -12.62 0.59
C VAL A 182 4.28 -11.33 0.50
N PHE A 183 4.36 -10.78 -0.70
CA PHE A 183 4.98 -9.49 -0.96
C PHE A 183 3.99 -8.52 -1.61
N ARG A 184 3.87 -7.32 -1.05
CA ARG A 184 2.97 -6.27 -1.57
C ARG A 184 3.74 -5.05 -2.04
N VAL A 185 3.38 -4.50 -3.18
CA VAL A 185 3.79 -3.17 -3.62
C VAL A 185 2.55 -2.29 -3.59
N VAL A 186 2.60 -1.24 -2.79
CA VAL A 186 1.47 -0.32 -2.59
C VAL A 186 1.92 1.08 -2.98
N ILE A 187 1.10 1.79 -3.74
CA ILE A 187 1.19 3.23 -3.89
C ILE A 187 0.03 3.82 -3.11
N MET A 188 0.31 4.64 -2.11
CA MET A 188 -0.71 5.30 -1.30
C MET A 188 -0.47 6.81 -1.35
N SER A 189 -1.36 7.51 -2.03
CA SER A 189 -1.33 8.97 -2.14
C SER A 189 -2.30 9.61 -1.15
N PHE A 190 -1.89 10.72 -0.56
CA PHE A 190 -2.72 11.54 0.31
C PHE A 190 -2.99 12.88 -0.37
N MET A 191 -4.21 13.40 -0.22
CA MET A 191 -4.59 14.68 -0.80
C MET A 191 -3.97 15.86 -0.08
N ASP A 192 -3.71 16.95 -0.81
CA ASP A 192 -3.32 18.24 -0.27
C ASP A 192 -3.96 19.42 -1.01
N GLN A 193 -3.44 20.62 -0.81
CA GLN A 193 -3.99 21.84 -1.37
C GLN A 193 -4.18 21.82 -2.90
N TYR A 194 -3.49 20.97 -3.64
CA TYR A 194 -3.57 20.92 -5.10
C TYR A 194 -4.64 19.97 -5.66
N ASP A 195 -4.99 18.91 -4.90
CA ASP A 195 -5.84 17.81 -5.36
C ASP A 195 -6.90 17.39 -4.32
N PHE A 196 -7.18 18.26 -3.35
CA PHE A 196 -8.18 18.05 -2.33
C PHE A 196 -9.59 17.85 -2.92
N ASP A 197 -10.17 16.66 -2.69
CA ASP A 197 -11.56 16.35 -3.04
C ASP A 197 -12.37 15.83 -1.85
N ILE A 198 -13.55 16.42 -1.63
CA ILE A 198 -14.45 16.06 -0.53
C ILE A 198 -15.03 14.64 -0.73
N GLY A 199 -15.27 14.23 -1.98
CA GLY A 199 -15.75 12.89 -2.30
C GLY A 199 -14.75 11.80 -1.89
N SER A 200 -13.49 11.99 -2.23
CA SER A 200 -12.38 11.09 -1.92
C SER A 200 -12.01 11.08 -0.44
N ILE A 201 -12.15 12.20 0.28
CA ILE A 201 -11.93 12.23 1.74
C ILE A 201 -12.88 11.31 2.50
N LYS A 202 -14.13 11.18 2.04
CA LYS A 202 -15.09 10.25 2.65
C LYS A 202 -14.68 8.79 2.50
N ARG A 203 -13.75 8.49 1.58
CA ARG A 203 -13.14 7.18 1.35
C ARG A 203 -11.75 7.03 1.98
N SER A 204 -11.22 8.08 2.63
CA SER A 204 -9.94 8.01 3.33
C SER A 204 -10.00 6.92 4.41
N CYS A 205 -8.99 6.08 4.45
CA CYS A 205 -8.88 4.96 5.39
C CYS A 205 -7.87 5.25 6.52
N THR A 206 -7.06 6.30 6.40
CA THR A 206 -6.07 6.70 7.40
C THR A 206 -6.61 7.85 8.25
N HIS A 207 -6.60 7.69 9.57
CA HIS A 207 -7.24 8.63 10.48
C HIS A 207 -6.37 8.93 11.70
N PHE A 208 -6.54 10.14 12.24
CA PHE A 208 -6.10 10.50 13.58
C PHE A 208 -7.28 10.46 14.53
N VAL A 209 -7.03 9.97 15.74
CA VAL A 209 -8.03 9.91 16.81
C VAL A 209 -7.54 10.77 17.97
N GLU A 210 -8.37 11.72 18.40
CA GLU A 210 -8.13 12.51 19.60
C GLU A 210 -8.52 11.74 20.87
N PRO A 211 -7.97 12.08 22.05
CA PRO A 211 -8.33 11.43 23.32
C PRO A 211 -9.83 11.48 23.66
N ASN A 212 -10.54 12.49 23.17
CA ASN A 212 -12.00 12.62 23.33
C ASN A 212 -12.80 11.73 22.35
N GLY A 213 -12.14 10.90 21.55
CA GLY A 213 -12.75 9.99 20.59
C GLY A 213 -13.07 10.62 19.24
N LYS A 214 -12.75 11.89 19.01
CA LYS A 214 -12.99 12.54 17.71
C LYS A 214 -12.00 12.03 16.66
N ILE A 215 -12.53 11.66 15.50
CA ILE A 215 -11.77 11.07 14.40
C ILE A 215 -11.65 12.08 13.26
N TYR A 216 -10.45 12.21 12.71
CA TYR A 216 -10.16 13.06 11.56
C TYR A 216 -9.47 12.24 10.47
N PRO A 217 -9.94 12.27 9.22
CA PRO A 217 -9.16 11.80 8.08
C PRO A 217 -7.79 12.48 8.06
N PHE A 218 -6.75 11.71 7.71
CA PHE A 218 -5.35 12.13 7.72
C PHE A 218 -5.14 13.46 6.99
N GLU A 219 -5.77 13.63 5.84
CA GLU A 219 -5.67 14.80 4.97
C GLU A 219 -6.28 16.02 5.65
N THR A 220 -7.53 15.91 6.10
CA THR A 220 -8.22 17.04 6.77
C THR A 220 -7.53 17.44 8.06
N TYR A 221 -7.00 16.47 8.82
CA TYR A 221 -6.22 16.74 10.02
C TYR A 221 -5.01 17.61 9.68
N ASN A 222 -4.20 17.17 8.72
CA ASN A 222 -2.97 17.87 8.37
C ASN A 222 -3.21 19.24 7.72
N LEU A 223 -4.28 19.40 6.93
CA LEU A 223 -4.59 20.65 6.23
C LEU A 223 -5.29 21.69 7.12
N PHE A 224 -6.22 21.28 7.99
CA PHE A 224 -7.14 22.24 8.65
C PHE A 224 -7.12 22.21 10.17
N TYR A 225 -6.77 21.09 10.80
CA TYR A 225 -6.98 20.90 12.24
C TYR A 225 -5.69 20.82 13.04
N ARG A 226 -4.57 20.37 12.46
CA ARG A 226 -3.32 20.08 13.18
C ARG A 226 -2.84 21.22 14.06
N GLU A 227 -2.72 22.42 13.51
CA GLU A 227 -2.22 23.59 14.27
C GLU A 227 -3.22 24.08 15.31
N LYS A 228 -4.53 24.05 14.99
CA LYS A 228 -5.58 24.39 15.94
C LYS A 228 -5.56 23.45 17.15
N LEU A 229 -5.47 22.14 16.90
CA LEU A 229 -5.49 21.12 17.95
C LEU A 229 -4.21 21.13 18.80
N LYS A 230 -3.04 21.38 18.21
CA LYS A 230 -1.79 21.59 18.98
C LYS A 230 -1.93 22.74 19.97
N SER A 231 -2.53 23.86 19.53
CA SER A 231 -2.74 25.01 20.41
C SER A 231 -3.70 24.70 21.57
N THR A 232 -4.75 23.91 21.32
CA THR A 232 -5.72 23.50 22.36
C THR A 232 -5.11 22.53 23.37
N LEU A 233 -4.35 21.54 22.93
CA LEU A 233 -3.69 20.57 23.82
C LEU A 233 -2.59 21.19 24.69
N ALA A 234 -1.91 22.22 24.18
CA ALA A 234 -0.93 22.98 24.97
C ALA A 234 -1.58 23.80 26.09
N LEU A 235 -2.85 24.19 25.93
CA LEU A 235 -3.60 24.97 26.92
C LEU A 235 -4.23 24.09 28.02
N THR A 236 -4.49 22.82 27.76
CA THR A 236 -5.09 21.88 28.73
C THR A 236 -4.06 21.16 29.62
N ASN A 237 -2.76 21.28 29.31
CA ASN A 237 -1.66 20.66 30.06
C ASN A 237 -0.89 21.66 30.96
N ASN A 238 -1.43 22.87 31.15
CA ASN A 238 -1.00 23.85 32.16
C ASN A 238 -2.12 24.05 33.18
#